data_AF-A0A0J7YTT4-F1
#
_entry.id   AF-A0A0J7YTT4-F1
#
_cell.length_a   1.000
_cell.length_b   1.000
_cell.length_c   1.000
_cell.angle_alpha   90.00
_cell.angle_beta   90.00
_cell.angle_gamma   90.00
#
_symmetry.space_group_name_H-M   'P 1'
#
loop_
_entity.id
_entity.type
_entity.pdbx_description
1 polymer ?
#
loop_
_entity_poly.entity_id
_entity_poly.type
_entity_poly.pdbx_seq_one_letter_code
_entity_poly.pdbx_strand_id
1 'polypeptide(L)'
;MAVFSSELSPARLPGEACPGRPQVTELRLSAFAGHRRVALPLGALTFFAGPSGCGKTTALRAYEALARLGGGAGVGEVFPDPVACVPERARPDAQRRRGFRIGCTADGPEGPVRLDVAVQAEPGLRIVGERLSAGGLVLLETALRDPSRPFVQAAWHTAGQSPVTRAPLPDDRLGTALLPLRVAGKTDGQRRVLAAAEQMVVALRSVFACDPRPERMRGPVPVGSGRLLAGCDNLAEVLWRTRAECGRRHGQLVAAVRAGCAGEVADVVAEVLGDGTV
;
A
#
# COMPACT_ATOMS: atom_id res chain seq x y z
N MET A 1 -17.42 42.02 -7.32
CA MET A 1 -17.96 41.28 -8.48
C MET A 1 -16.93 41.38 -9.60
N ALA A 2 -16.10 40.37 -9.75
CA ALA A 2 -15.23 40.14 -10.92
C ALA A 2 -14.95 38.64 -10.94
N VAL A 3 -15.45 37.98 -11.97
CA VAL A 3 -15.29 36.55 -12.23
C VAL A 3 -14.06 36.39 -13.09
N PHE A 4 -13.09 35.60 -12.65
CA PHE A 4 -12.10 35.00 -13.55
C PHE A 4 -12.09 33.49 -13.30
N SER A 5 -12.60 32.79 -14.30
CA SER A 5 -12.46 31.36 -14.49
C SER A 5 -11.12 31.13 -15.19
N SER A 6 -10.25 30.27 -14.65
CA SER A 6 -9.20 29.64 -15.44
C SER A 6 -8.83 28.30 -14.80
N GLU A 7 -9.20 27.24 -15.50
CA GLU A 7 -8.65 25.91 -15.33
C GLU A 7 -7.13 25.95 -15.53
N LEU A 8 -6.38 25.57 -14.50
CA LEU A 8 -4.97 25.23 -14.63
C LEU A 8 -4.77 23.86 -13.98
N SER A 9 -4.90 22.84 -14.82
CA SER A 9 -4.32 21.52 -14.58
C SER A 9 -2.81 21.69 -14.40
N PRO A 10 -2.21 21.30 -13.26
CA PRO A 10 -0.77 21.37 -13.13
C PRO A 10 -0.15 20.26 -13.99
N ALA A 11 0.50 20.69 -15.08
CA ALA A 11 1.38 19.86 -15.89
C ALA A 11 2.49 19.27 -15.00
N ARG A 12 2.64 17.94 -15.03
CA ARG A 12 3.74 17.23 -14.36
C ARG A 12 5.05 17.56 -15.07
N LEU A 13 6.03 18.05 -14.33
CA LEU A 13 7.42 18.09 -14.79
C LEU A 13 7.97 16.64 -14.85
N PRO A 14 8.62 16.23 -15.95
CA PRO A 14 9.23 14.92 -16.06
C PRO A 14 10.56 14.91 -15.29
N GLY A 15 10.49 14.61 -14.00
CA GLY A 15 11.66 14.12 -13.25
C GLY A 15 11.72 12.61 -13.44
N GLU A 16 12.82 12.12 -14.02
CA GLU A 16 13.09 10.71 -14.38
C GLU A 16 12.55 9.72 -13.34
N ALA A 17 11.34 9.22 -13.59
CA ALA A 17 10.89 7.97 -12.98
C ALA A 17 11.76 6.88 -13.58
N CYS A 18 12.56 6.21 -12.75
CA CYS A 18 13.35 5.06 -13.16
C CYS A 18 12.44 4.08 -13.94
N PRO A 19 12.65 3.85 -15.25
CA PRO A 19 11.63 3.26 -16.13
C PRO A 19 11.43 1.74 -15.97
N GLY A 20 11.51 1.21 -14.75
CA GLY A 20 11.32 -0.24 -14.52
C GLY A 20 10.74 -0.66 -13.18
N ARG A 21 10.68 0.20 -12.15
CA ARG A 21 10.16 -0.23 -10.84
C ARG A 21 8.80 0.39 -10.55
N PRO A 22 7.74 -0.43 -10.40
CA PRO A 22 6.45 0.04 -9.95
C PRO A 22 6.56 0.81 -8.63
N GLN A 23 6.01 2.02 -8.60
CA GLN A 23 6.00 2.87 -7.41
C GLN A 23 4.65 3.55 -7.24
N VAL A 24 4.24 3.76 -5.98
CA VAL A 24 3.00 4.47 -5.69
C VAL A 24 3.25 5.97 -5.82
N THR A 25 2.51 6.62 -6.72
CA THR A 25 2.66 8.05 -7.06
C THR A 25 1.53 8.91 -6.50
N GLU A 26 0.45 8.30 -6.02
CA GLU A 26 -0.66 9.03 -5.41
C GLU A 26 -1.36 8.15 -4.37
N LEU A 27 -1.69 8.72 -3.22
CA LEU A 27 -2.56 8.14 -2.21
C LEU A 27 -3.90 8.88 -2.22
N ARG A 28 -5.02 8.16 -2.27
CA ARG A 28 -6.37 8.72 -2.27
C ARG A 28 -7.16 8.29 -1.05
N LEU A 29 -7.61 9.28 -0.29
CA LEU A 29 -8.46 9.13 0.89
C LEU A 29 -9.84 9.69 0.54
N SER A 30 -10.64 8.87 -0.13
CA SER A 30 -11.98 9.27 -0.61
C SER A 30 -12.92 9.52 0.56
N ALA A 31 -12.91 8.62 1.54
CA ALA A 31 -13.67 8.73 2.79
C ALA A 31 -12.99 7.87 3.85
N PHE A 32 -12.07 8.44 4.63
CA PHE A 32 -11.26 7.67 5.60
C PHE A 32 -10.95 8.52 6.84
N ALA A 33 -11.49 8.12 7.99
CA ALA A 33 -11.39 8.88 9.25
C ALA A 33 -11.73 10.37 9.03
N GLY A 34 -10.82 11.28 9.40
CA GLY A 34 -10.99 12.72 9.17
C GLY A 34 -10.85 13.18 7.70
N HIS A 35 -10.33 12.34 6.80
CA HIS A 35 -10.05 12.70 5.41
C HIS A 35 -11.27 12.48 4.49
N ARG A 36 -11.52 13.47 3.62
CA ARG A 36 -12.63 13.49 2.66
C ARG A 36 -12.13 13.95 1.30
N ARG A 37 -12.22 13.10 0.28
CA ARG A 37 -11.82 13.39 -1.11
C ARG A 37 -10.41 14.00 -1.21
N VAL A 38 -9.48 13.48 -0.42
CA VAL A 38 -8.08 13.94 -0.43
C VAL A 38 -7.29 13.07 -1.40
N ALA A 39 -6.51 13.69 -2.29
CA ALA A 39 -5.50 13.02 -3.10
C ALA A 39 -4.13 13.62 -2.74
N LEU A 40 -3.21 12.76 -2.33
CA LEU A 40 -1.87 13.12 -1.85
C LEU A 40 -0.86 12.61 -2.89
N PRO A 41 -0.24 13.50 -3.69
CA PRO A 41 0.80 13.09 -4.61
C PRO A 41 2.03 12.60 -3.83
N LEU A 42 2.64 11.53 -4.30
CA LEU A 42 3.86 10.94 -3.76
C LEU A 42 4.96 11.03 -4.82
N GLY A 43 5.99 11.82 -4.52
CA GLY A 43 7.23 11.86 -5.29
C GLY A 43 8.32 11.01 -4.65
N ALA A 44 9.53 11.07 -5.21
CA ALA A 44 10.71 10.38 -4.67
C ALA A 44 10.98 10.69 -3.20
N LEU A 45 10.70 11.92 -2.77
CA LEU A 45 10.68 12.35 -1.38
C LEU A 45 9.45 13.22 -1.15
N THR A 46 8.61 12.84 -0.18
CA THR A 46 7.36 13.56 0.14
C THR A 46 7.28 13.81 1.63
N PHE A 47 7.08 15.07 2.02
CA PHE A 47 6.89 15.46 3.42
C PHE A 47 5.44 15.87 3.67
N PHE A 48 4.82 15.28 4.70
CA PHE A 48 3.53 15.73 5.21
C PHE A 48 3.75 16.70 6.38
N ALA A 49 3.47 17.98 6.16
CA ALA A 49 3.55 19.02 7.19
C ALA A 49 2.17 19.61 7.49
N GLY A 50 2.00 20.14 8.69
CA GLY A 50 0.76 20.79 9.12
C GLY A 50 0.55 20.72 10.64
N PRO A 51 -0.48 21.39 11.18
CA PRO A 51 -0.77 21.40 12.61
C PRO A 51 -0.98 20.00 13.21
N SER A 52 -0.81 19.88 14.52
CA SER A 52 -1.20 18.67 15.25
C SER A 52 -2.67 18.35 15.01
N GLY A 53 -3.00 17.07 14.83
CA GLY A 53 -4.37 16.63 14.57
C GLY A 53 -4.87 16.76 13.12
N CYS A 54 -4.10 17.32 12.18
CA CYS A 54 -4.53 17.45 10.78
C CYS A 54 -4.53 16.13 9.97
N GLY A 55 -4.35 14.98 10.63
CA GLY A 55 -4.48 13.67 10.00
C GLY A 55 -3.25 13.15 9.23
N LYS A 56 -2.03 13.69 9.46
CA LYS A 56 -0.79 13.21 8.82
C LYS A 56 -0.54 11.72 9.09
N THR A 57 -0.54 11.33 10.35
CA THR A 57 -0.38 9.93 10.78
C THR A 57 -1.49 9.05 10.22
N THR A 58 -2.72 9.56 10.18
CA THR A 58 -3.86 8.85 9.59
C THR A 58 -3.67 8.58 8.09
N ALA A 59 -3.10 9.53 7.34
CA ALA A 59 -2.78 9.33 5.93
C ALA A 59 -1.70 8.25 5.74
N LEU A 60 -0.62 8.29 6.54
CA LEU A 60 0.43 7.27 6.49
C LEU A 60 -0.08 5.87 6.89
N ARG A 61 -0.97 5.78 7.89
CA ARG A 61 -1.65 4.53 8.26
C ARG A 61 -2.52 3.97 7.14
N ALA A 62 -3.19 4.83 6.37
CA ALA A 62 -3.94 4.37 5.19
C ALA A 62 -3.01 3.80 4.11
N TYR A 63 -1.83 4.39 3.94
CA TYR A 63 -0.83 3.88 3.00
C TYR A 63 -0.26 2.53 3.44
N GLU A 64 0.11 2.42 4.72
CA GLU A 64 0.50 1.15 5.34
C GLU A 64 -0.59 0.09 5.18
N ALA A 65 -1.86 0.45 5.40
CA ALA A 65 -2.97 -0.48 5.23
C ALA A 65 -3.09 -1.00 3.79
N LEU A 66 -2.96 -0.12 2.78
CA LEU A 66 -2.91 -0.54 1.37
C LEU A 66 -1.70 -1.44 1.09
N ALA A 67 -0.53 -1.14 1.64
CA ALA A 67 0.67 -1.96 1.49
C ALA A 67 0.46 -3.36 2.04
N ARG A 68 -0.11 -3.48 3.25
CA ARG A 68 -0.40 -4.78 3.88
C ARG A 68 -1.46 -5.57 3.12
N LEU A 69 -2.53 -4.92 2.66
CA LEU A 69 -3.55 -5.55 1.79
C LEU A 69 -2.93 -6.04 0.47
N GLY A 70 -2.08 -5.24 -0.17
CA GLY A 70 -1.33 -5.62 -1.36
C GLY A 70 -0.34 -6.76 -1.12
N GLY A 71 0.19 -6.88 0.10
CA GLY A 71 0.97 -8.02 0.57
C GLY A 71 0.18 -9.30 0.83
N GLY A 72 -1.16 -9.24 0.74
CA GLY A 72 -2.05 -10.39 0.95
C GLY A 72 -2.57 -10.55 2.38
N ALA A 73 -2.31 -9.59 3.27
CA ALA A 73 -2.87 -9.60 4.62
C ALA A 73 -4.40 -9.50 4.59
N GLY A 74 -5.05 -10.19 5.53
CA GLY A 74 -6.51 -10.13 5.68
C GLY A 74 -6.97 -8.78 6.24
N VAL A 75 -8.16 -8.34 5.85
CA VAL A 75 -8.73 -7.05 6.28
C VAL A 75 -8.79 -6.88 7.81
N GLY A 76 -9.04 -7.97 8.56
CA GLY A 76 -9.05 -7.98 10.03
C GLY A 76 -7.68 -7.79 10.68
N GLU A 77 -6.62 -8.24 10.02
CA GLU A 77 -5.24 -8.03 10.49
C GLU A 77 -4.77 -6.59 10.20
N VAL A 78 -5.23 -6.03 9.08
CA VAL A 78 -4.89 -4.68 8.63
C VAL A 78 -5.61 -3.60 9.43
N PHE A 79 -6.88 -3.83 9.76
CA PHE A 79 -7.72 -2.88 10.49
C PHE A 79 -8.19 -3.49 11.83
N PRO A 80 -7.34 -3.49 12.87
CA PRO A 80 -7.72 -3.98 14.19
C PRO A 80 -8.83 -3.13 14.83
N ASP A 81 -8.85 -1.83 14.54
CA ASP A 81 -9.96 -0.91 14.87
C ASP A 81 -10.53 -0.30 13.58
N PRO A 82 -11.49 -0.99 12.93
CA PRO A 82 -12.07 -0.52 11.67
C PRO A 82 -13.03 0.65 11.88
N VAL A 83 -13.58 0.85 13.09
CA VAL A 83 -14.54 1.93 13.38
C VAL A 83 -13.81 3.28 13.41
N ALA A 84 -12.58 3.33 13.94
CA ALA A 84 -11.74 4.53 13.87
C ALA A 84 -11.39 4.97 12.43
N CYS A 85 -11.46 4.05 11.47
CA CYS A 85 -11.24 4.34 10.05
C CYS A 85 -12.49 4.90 9.35
N VAL A 86 -13.68 4.74 9.95
CA VAL A 86 -14.93 5.28 9.41
C VAL A 86 -14.98 6.79 9.68
N PRO A 87 -15.34 7.62 8.67
CA PRO A 87 -15.53 9.04 8.92
C PRO A 87 -16.61 9.31 9.98
N GLU A 88 -16.33 10.21 10.93
CA GLU A 88 -17.23 10.49 12.08
C GLU A 88 -18.66 10.82 11.64
N ARG A 89 -18.81 11.66 10.61
CA ARG A 89 -20.12 12.07 10.06
C ARG A 89 -20.77 11.02 9.16
N ALA A 90 -20.16 9.86 8.94
CA ALA A 90 -20.75 8.80 8.13
C ALA A 90 -21.94 8.20 8.88
N ARG A 91 -23.15 8.42 8.34
CA ARG A 91 -24.36 7.83 8.87
C ARG A 91 -24.48 6.38 8.41
N PRO A 92 -24.99 5.48 9.28
CA PRO A 92 -25.36 4.14 8.85
C PRO A 92 -26.37 4.20 7.70
N ASP A 93 -26.23 3.32 6.73
CA ASP A 93 -27.26 3.14 5.71
C ASP A 93 -28.50 2.40 6.25
N ALA A 94 -29.48 2.12 5.38
CA ALA A 94 -30.71 1.41 5.76
C ALA A 94 -30.45 0.01 6.37
N GLN A 95 -29.30 -0.60 6.07
CA GLN A 95 -28.84 -1.88 6.60
C GLN A 95 -27.84 -1.71 7.76
N ARG A 96 -27.76 -0.50 8.33
CA ARG A 96 -26.82 -0.11 9.40
C ARG A 96 -25.34 -0.26 9.03
N ARG A 97 -25.02 -0.26 7.73
CA ARG A 97 -23.64 -0.42 7.27
C ARG A 97 -22.90 0.91 7.32
N ARG A 98 -21.64 0.84 7.77
CA ARG A 98 -20.69 1.95 7.74
C ARG A 98 -19.35 1.44 7.25
N GLY A 99 -18.61 2.31 6.57
CA GLY A 99 -17.36 1.93 5.94
C GLY A 99 -16.53 3.11 5.49
N PHE A 100 -15.41 2.81 4.86
CA PHE A 100 -14.44 3.78 4.38
C PHE A 100 -13.91 3.38 3.00
N ARG A 101 -13.30 4.35 2.33
CA ARG A 101 -12.71 4.16 1.00
C ARG A 101 -11.33 4.79 0.93
N ILE A 102 -10.36 3.95 0.62
CA ILE A 102 -8.95 4.30 0.40
C ILE A 102 -8.53 3.77 -0.97
N GLY A 103 -7.51 4.36 -1.56
CA GLY A 103 -6.99 3.94 -2.84
C GLY A 103 -5.63 4.53 -3.12
N CYS A 104 -4.98 4.09 -4.18
CA CYS A 104 -3.71 4.63 -4.63
C CYS A 104 -3.56 4.53 -6.16
N THR A 105 -2.59 5.27 -6.70
CA THR A 105 -2.11 5.11 -8.07
C THR A 105 -0.69 4.58 -8.01
N ALA A 106 -0.43 3.50 -8.72
CA ALA A 106 0.92 3.01 -8.97
C ALA A 106 1.30 3.31 -10.42
N ASP A 107 2.47 3.93 -10.62
CA ASP A 107 3.04 4.16 -11.94
C ASP A 107 4.16 3.16 -12.21
N GLY A 108 4.38 2.83 -13.49
CA GLY A 108 5.29 1.76 -13.89
C GLY A 108 5.13 1.39 -15.37
N PRO A 109 5.52 0.16 -15.77
CA PRO A 109 5.48 -0.29 -17.17
C PRO A 109 4.10 -0.18 -17.84
N GLU A 110 3.02 -0.38 -17.10
CA GLU A 110 1.63 -0.26 -17.60
C GLU A 110 1.12 1.19 -17.60
N GLY A 111 1.97 2.16 -17.24
CA GLY A 111 1.59 3.53 -16.94
C GLY A 111 0.80 3.64 -15.62
N PRO A 112 -0.03 4.68 -15.44
CA PRO A 112 -0.76 4.88 -14.19
C PRO A 112 -1.88 3.84 -14.02
N VAL A 113 -1.71 2.97 -13.03
CA VAL A 113 -2.70 1.99 -12.57
C VAL A 113 -3.34 2.48 -11.28
N ARG A 114 -4.67 2.56 -11.26
CA ARG A 114 -5.46 3.08 -10.15
C ARG A 114 -6.19 1.96 -9.44
N LEU A 115 -5.97 1.83 -8.13
CA LEU A 115 -6.69 0.93 -7.23
C LEU A 115 -7.54 1.74 -6.25
N ASP A 116 -8.83 1.48 -6.17
CA ASP A 116 -9.73 2.01 -5.14
C ASP A 116 -10.40 0.84 -4.40
N VAL A 117 -10.38 0.87 -3.07
CA VAL A 117 -10.88 -0.19 -2.18
C VAL A 117 -11.93 0.39 -1.25
N ALA A 118 -13.10 -0.24 -1.21
CA ALA A 118 -14.19 0.06 -0.29
C ALA A 118 -14.28 -1.04 0.77
N VAL A 119 -14.15 -0.63 2.03
CA VAL A 119 -14.19 -1.52 3.19
C VAL A 119 -15.41 -1.16 4.03
N GLN A 120 -16.21 -2.17 4.36
CA GLN A 120 -17.24 -2.08 5.38
C GLN A 120 -16.61 -2.37 6.75
N ALA A 121 -16.85 -1.49 7.71
CA ALA A 121 -16.43 -1.66 9.11
C ALA A 121 -17.55 -2.27 9.96
N GLU A 122 -18.79 -1.84 9.74
CA GLU A 122 -19.97 -2.27 10.50
C GLU A 122 -21.06 -2.75 9.53
N PRO A 123 -21.86 -3.78 9.88
CA PRO A 123 -21.85 -4.55 11.14
C PRO A 123 -20.74 -5.61 11.21
N GLY A 124 -20.06 -5.89 10.09
CA GLY A 124 -18.93 -6.82 10.06
C GLY A 124 -17.86 -6.34 9.09
N LEU A 125 -16.60 -6.50 9.49
CA LEU A 125 -15.45 -6.06 8.73
C LEU A 125 -15.26 -6.91 7.46
N ARG A 126 -15.29 -6.27 6.29
CA ARG A 126 -15.06 -6.92 4.99
C ARG A 126 -14.79 -5.91 3.88
N ILE A 127 -14.14 -6.37 2.82
CA ILE A 127 -14.00 -5.64 1.56
C ILE A 127 -15.31 -5.81 0.78
N VAL A 128 -16.00 -4.70 0.52
CA VAL A 128 -17.29 -4.70 -0.20
C VAL A 128 -17.15 -4.39 -1.69
N GLY A 129 -16.00 -3.85 -2.08
CA GLY A 129 -15.71 -3.59 -3.48
C GLY A 129 -14.30 -3.09 -3.71
N GLU A 130 -13.78 -3.42 -4.87
CA GLU A 130 -12.48 -3.01 -5.39
C GLU A 130 -12.65 -2.58 -6.83
N ARG A 131 -11.84 -1.61 -7.24
CA ARG A 131 -11.76 -1.18 -8.63
C ARG A 131 -10.31 -0.99 -9.00
N LEU A 132 -9.82 -1.83 -9.93
CA LEU A 132 -8.52 -1.68 -10.58
C LEU A 132 -8.76 -1.14 -11.99
N SER A 133 -8.07 -0.07 -12.34
CA SER A 133 -8.19 0.56 -13.66
C SER A 133 -6.86 1.04 -14.20
N ALA A 134 -6.69 0.98 -15.52
CA ALA A 134 -5.49 1.46 -16.22
C ALA A 134 -5.89 2.05 -17.56
N GLY A 135 -5.35 3.22 -17.91
CA GLY A 135 -5.66 3.90 -19.17
C GLY A 135 -7.16 4.13 -19.41
N GLY A 136 -7.92 4.47 -18.35
CA GLY A 136 -9.37 4.69 -18.43
C GLY A 136 -10.23 3.40 -18.48
N LEU A 137 -9.62 2.23 -18.63
CA LEU A 137 -10.31 0.94 -18.65
C LEU A 137 -10.37 0.32 -17.25
N VAL A 138 -11.53 -0.20 -16.88
CA VAL A 138 -11.70 -1.00 -15.66
C VAL A 138 -11.24 -2.42 -15.93
N LEU A 139 -10.19 -2.84 -15.23
CA LEU A 139 -9.57 -4.15 -15.39
C LEU A 139 -10.14 -5.18 -14.41
N LEU A 140 -10.42 -4.75 -13.19
CA LEU A 140 -11.12 -5.53 -12.17
C LEU A 140 -12.15 -4.63 -11.48
N GLU A 141 -13.34 -5.18 -11.28
CA GLU A 141 -14.33 -4.64 -10.37
C GLU A 141 -14.86 -5.76 -9.47
N THR A 142 -14.93 -5.51 -8.17
CA THR A 142 -15.61 -6.40 -7.22
C THR A 142 -16.77 -5.68 -6.56
N ALA A 143 -17.83 -6.43 -6.26
CA ALA A 143 -18.98 -5.92 -5.56
C ALA A 143 -19.60 -7.00 -4.66
N LEU A 144 -19.90 -6.63 -3.42
CA LEU A 144 -20.74 -7.42 -2.54
C LEU A 144 -22.19 -7.41 -3.07
N ARG A 145 -22.65 -8.57 -3.56
CA ARG A 145 -24.02 -8.75 -4.08
C ARG A 145 -24.95 -9.35 -3.05
N ASP A 146 -24.43 -10.29 -2.26
CA ASP A 146 -25.18 -11.01 -1.23
C ASP A 146 -24.42 -10.91 0.10
N PRO A 147 -24.88 -10.07 1.05
CA PRO A 147 -24.23 -9.90 2.35
C PRO A 147 -24.19 -11.17 3.21
N SER A 148 -25.05 -12.16 2.92
CA SER A 148 -25.07 -13.44 3.65
C SER A 148 -23.90 -14.36 3.28
N ARG A 149 -23.18 -14.04 2.21
CA ARG A 149 -22.05 -14.84 1.70
C ARG A 149 -20.71 -14.20 2.05
N PRO A 150 -19.67 -15.00 2.36
CA PRO A 150 -18.31 -14.52 2.65
C PRO A 150 -17.50 -14.31 1.35
N PHE A 151 -18.14 -13.77 0.31
CA PHE A 151 -17.47 -13.51 -0.97
C PHE A 151 -18.09 -12.32 -1.69
N VAL A 152 -17.26 -11.64 -2.46
CA VAL A 152 -17.67 -10.62 -3.42
C VAL A 152 -17.70 -11.21 -4.82
N GLN A 153 -18.60 -10.67 -5.67
CA GLN A 153 -18.60 -11.01 -7.08
C GLN A 153 -17.58 -10.16 -7.79
N ALA A 154 -16.56 -10.80 -8.38
CA ALA A 154 -15.56 -10.14 -9.19
C ALA A 154 -15.90 -10.26 -10.67
N ALA A 155 -15.57 -9.22 -11.42
CA ALA A 155 -15.57 -9.19 -12.87
C ALA A 155 -14.23 -8.60 -13.34
N TRP A 156 -13.49 -9.36 -14.14
CA TRP A 156 -12.25 -8.88 -14.74
C TRP A 156 -12.30 -8.91 -16.26
N HIS A 157 -11.60 -7.95 -16.86
CA HIS A 157 -11.57 -7.74 -18.29
C HIS A 157 -10.87 -8.89 -19.02
N THR A 158 -11.45 -9.33 -20.14
CA THR A 158 -10.89 -10.42 -20.93
C THR A 158 -10.62 -10.07 -22.37
N ALA A 159 -11.22 -9.02 -22.95
CA ALA A 159 -11.09 -8.69 -24.39
C ALA A 159 -11.26 -9.91 -25.31
N GLY A 160 -12.09 -10.89 -24.92
CA GLY A 160 -12.35 -12.12 -25.67
C GLY A 160 -13.81 -12.20 -26.10
N GLN A 161 -14.30 -13.41 -26.42
CA GLN A 161 -15.71 -13.62 -26.81
C GLN A 161 -16.71 -13.14 -25.75
N SER A 162 -16.37 -13.30 -24.47
CA SER A 162 -17.02 -12.57 -23.38
C SER A 162 -16.15 -11.35 -23.04
N PRO A 163 -16.73 -10.15 -22.84
CA PRO A 163 -15.98 -8.95 -22.50
C PRO A 163 -15.36 -9.02 -21.09
N VAL A 164 -15.96 -9.81 -20.20
CA VAL A 164 -15.49 -10.05 -18.82
C VAL A 164 -15.64 -11.51 -18.42
N THR A 165 -14.79 -11.97 -17.50
CA THR A 165 -15.01 -13.20 -16.74
C THR A 165 -15.48 -12.84 -15.34
N ARG A 166 -16.45 -13.58 -14.82
CA ARG A 166 -16.98 -13.39 -13.47
C ARG A 166 -16.68 -14.59 -12.60
N ALA A 167 -16.24 -14.35 -11.37
CA ALA A 167 -16.06 -15.38 -10.37
C ALA A 167 -16.16 -14.81 -8.96
N PRO A 168 -16.50 -15.65 -7.96
CA PRO A 168 -16.43 -15.22 -6.57
C PRO A 168 -14.97 -15.09 -6.10
N LEU A 169 -14.69 -14.01 -5.37
CA LEU A 169 -13.46 -13.79 -4.61
C LEU A 169 -13.82 -13.63 -3.12
N PRO A 170 -12.95 -14.08 -2.20
CA PRO A 170 -13.20 -13.88 -0.78
C PRO A 170 -13.31 -12.39 -0.45
N ASP A 171 -14.13 -12.04 0.54
CA ASP A 171 -14.37 -10.65 0.96
C ASP A 171 -13.41 -10.17 2.07
N ASP A 172 -12.41 -10.97 2.43
CA ASP A 172 -11.43 -10.67 3.48
C ASP A 172 -10.04 -10.31 2.94
N ARG A 173 -9.80 -10.47 1.63
CA ARG A 173 -8.51 -10.23 0.97
C ARG A 173 -8.68 -9.38 -0.29
N LEU A 174 -7.63 -8.67 -0.65
CA LEU A 174 -7.59 -7.85 -1.85
C LEU A 174 -7.67 -8.75 -3.11
N GLY A 175 -8.78 -8.69 -3.83
CA GLY A 175 -8.99 -9.40 -5.09
C GLY A 175 -7.91 -9.11 -6.12
N THR A 176 -7.40 -7.87 -6.15
CA THR A 176 -6.23 -7.49 -6.98
C THR A 176 -5.01 -8.38 -6.72
N ALA A 177 -4.73 -8.73 -5.45
CA ALA A 177 -3.62 -9.61 -5.09
C ALA A 177 -3.88 -11.09 -5.44
N LEU A 178 -5.13 -11.47 -5.68
CA LEU A 178 -5.54 -12.84 -6.04
C LEU A 178 -5.59 -13.06 -7.55
N LEU A 179 -5.59 -12.01 -8.39
CA LEU A 179 -5.71 -12.14 -9.84
C LEU A 179 -4.65 -13.06 -10.48
N PRO A 180 -3.36 -13.02 -10.09
CA PRO A 180 -2.35 -13.93 -10.63
C PRO A 180 -2.67 -15.42 -10.43
N LEU A 181 -3.47 -15.76 -9.42
CA LEU A 181 -3.88 -17.12 -9.11
C LEU A 181 -5.20 -17.53 -9.79
N ARG A 182 -5.92 -16.58 -10.40
CA ARG A 182 -7.28 -16.78 -10.91
C ARG A 182 -7.43 -16.52 -12.41
N VAL A 183 -6.57 -15.68 -12.99
CA VAL A 183 -6.64 -15.28 -14.39
C VAL A 183 -5.66 -16.10 -15.22
N ALA A 184 -6.14 -16.73 -16.29
CA ALA A 184 -5.34 -17.65 -17.11
C ALA A 184 -4.33 -16.96 -18.04
N GLY A 185 -4.47 -15.66 -18.32
CA GLY A 185 -3.55 -14.91 -19.19
C GLY A 185 -3.64 -15.28 -20.69
N LYS A 186 -4.73 -15.93 -21.12
CA LYS A 186 -4.88 -16.44 -22.49
C LYS A 186 -5.13 -15.34 -23.52
N THR A 187 -5.85 -14.30 -23.14
CA THR A 187 -6.20 -13.18 -24.01
C THR A 187 -5.39 -11.92 -23.67
N ASP A 188 -5.31 -10.96 -24.60
CA ASP A 188 -4.65 -9.67 -24.36
C ASP A 188 -5.26 -8.92 -23.17
N GLY A 189 -6.60 -8.95 -23.06
CA GLY A 189 -7.30 -8.37 -21.92
C GLY A 189 -6.88 -9.01 -20.59
N GLN A 190 -6.76 -10.34 -20.55
CA GLN A 190 -6.30 -11.04 -19.35
C GLN A 190 -4.84 -10.73 -19.02
N ARG A 191 -3.95 -10.65 -20.02
CA ARG A 191 -2.54 -10.25 -19.82
C ARG A 191 -2.45 -8.85 -19.25
N ARG A 192 -3.25 -7.90 -19.75
CA ARG A 192 -3.31 -6.53 -19.21
C ARG A 192 -3.82 -6.48 -17.77
N VAL A 193 -4.81 -7.30 -17.43
CA VAL A 193 -5.28 -7.44 -16.04
C VAL A 193 -4.15 -7.93 -15.14
N LEU A 194 -3.42 -8.96 -15.56
CA LEU A 194 -2.30 -9.52 -14.81
C LEU A 194 -1.17 -8.51 -14.63
N ALA A 195 -0.76 -7.82 -15.69
CA ALA A 195 0.31 -6.83 -15.65
C ALA A 195 -0.02 -5.64 -14.74
N ALA A 196 -1.24 -5.11 -14.82
CA ALA A 196 -1.68 -4.03 -13.94
C ALA A 196 -1.76 -4.45 -12.47
N ALA A 197 -2.23 -5.68 -12.20
CA ALA A 197 -2.29 -6.23 -10.86
C ALA A 197 -0.90 -6.46 -10.28
N GLU A 198 0.01 -7.02 -11.07
CA GLU A 198 1.42 -7.19 -10.70
C GLU A 198 2.07 -5.85 -10.39
N GLN A 199 1.94 -4.86 -11.27
CA GLN A 199 2.47 -3.51 -11.03
C GLN A 199 1.96 -2.93 -9.71
N MET A 200 0.66 -2.99 -9.46
CA MET A 200 0.06 -2.48 -8.22
C MET A 200 0.58 -3.21 -6.98
N VAL A 201 0.63 -4.54 -7.01
CA VAL A 201 1.10 -5.36 -5.89
C VAL A 201 2.59 -5.14 -5.63
N VAL A 202 3.43 -5.08 -6.67
CA VAL A 202 4.86 -4.80 -6.54
C VAL A 202 5.11 -3.41 -5.95
N ALA A 203 4.36 -2.40 -6.40
CA ALA A 203 4.45 -1.05 -5.85
C ALA A 203 4.07 -1.01 -4.36
N LEU A 204 2.98 -1.68 -3.98
CA LEU A 204 2.52 -1.75 -2.58
C LEU A 204 3.45 -2.58 -1.68
N ARG A 205 4.04 -3.66 -2.19
CA ARG A 205 5.00 -4.49 -1.44
C ARG A 205 6.36 -3.84 -1.25
N SER A 206 6.66 -2.78 -2.01
CA SER A 206 7.86 -1.97 -1.84
C SER A 206 7.75 -0.93 -0.73
N VAL A 207 6.60 -0.86 -0.05
CA VAL A 207 6.34 0.07 1.06
C VAL A 207 6.72 -0.60 2.37
N PHE A 208 7.56 0.09 3.14
CA PHE A 208 7.91 -0.29 4.51
C PHE A 208 7.47 0.82 5.46
N ALA A 209 6.56 0.51 6.39
CA ALA A 209 6.20 1.43 7.45
C ALA A 209 7.25 1.35 8.57
N CYS A 210 8.06 2.40 8.72
CA CYS A 210 8.94 2.57 9.89
C CYS A 210 8.41 3.74 10.74
N ASP A 211 8.30 3.49 12.04
CA ASP A 211 8.05 4.45 13.12
C ASP A 211 9.24 4.35 14.09
N PRO A 212 10.42 4.82 13.68
CA PRO A 212 11.66 4.58 14.42
C PRO A 212 11.63 5.31 15.76
N ARG A 213 12.03 4.60 16.82
CA ARG A 213 12.23 5.17 18.16
C ARG A 213 13.71 5.12 18.55
N PRO A 214 14.48 6.20 18.31
CA PRO A 214 15.94 6.20 18.47
C PRO A 214 16.44 5.68 19.83
N GLU A 215 15.68 5.94 20.89
CA GLU A 215 15.96 5.47 22.24
C GLU A 215 15.87 3.94 22.39
N ARG A 216 15.04 3.27 21.59
CA ARG A 216 14.89 1.80 21.58
C ARG A 216 15.82 1.13 20.57
N MET A 217 16.13 1.80 19.47
CA MET A 217 16.97 1.25 18.39
C MET A 217 18.43 0.99 18.80
N ARG A 218 18.90 1.65 19.87
CA ARG A 218 20.28 1.55 20.37
C ARG A 218 20.46 0.50 21.47
N GLY A 219 19.38 -0.08 21.96
CA GLY A 219 19.45 -1.10 23.00
C GLY A 219 19.80 -2.47 22.42
N PRO A 220 20.46 -3.33 23.19
CA PRO A 220 20.70 -4.70 22.78
C PRO A 220 19.38 -5.45 22.63
N VAL A 221 19.29 -6.32 21.64
CA VAL A 221 18.09 -7.10 21.33
C VAL A 221 18.40 -8.60 21.20
N PRO A 222 17.46 -9.49 21.56
CA PRO A 222 17.60 -10.92 21.29
C PRO A 222 17.70 -11.20 19.79
N VAL A 223 18.48 -12.22 19.42
CA VAL A 223 18.51 -12.73 18.05
C VAL A 223 17.14 -13.29 17.67
N GLY A 224 16.63 -12.94 16.50
CA GLY A 224 15.25 -13.16 16.12
C GLY A 224 15.06 -13.59 14.66
N SER A 225 13.93 -13.13 14.10
CA SER A 225 13.47 -13.55 12.77
C SER A 225 14.19 -12.86 11.61
N GLY A 226 15.09 -11.90 11.86
CA GLY A 226 15.84 -11.19 10.84
C GLY A 226 15.08 -10.16 10.02
N ARG A 227 13.80 -9.91 10.33
CA ARG A 227 12.98 -8.91 9.63
C ARG A 227 12.89 -7.64 10.46
N LEU A 228 13.18 -6.50 9.83
CA LEU A 228 13.04 -5.21 10.49
C LEU A 228 11.57 -4.98 10.88
N LEU A 229 11.35 -4.71 12.16
CA LEU A 229 10.03 -4.39 12.70
C LEU A 229 9.70 -2.92 12.43
N ALA A 230 8.41 -2.58 12.46
CA ALA A 230 7.96 -1.21 12.22
C ALA A 230 8.56 -0.19 13.21
N GLY A 231 8.71 -0.56 14.48
CA GLY A 231 9.36 0.29 15.49
C GLY A 231 10.88 0.45 15.30
N CYS A 232 11.45 -0.34 14.37
CA CYS A 232 12.85 -0.38 14.02
C CYS A 232 13.76 -0.71 15.24
N ASP A 233 13.20 -1.23 16.34
CA ASP A 233 13.89 -1.54 17.60
C ASP A 233 14.79 -2.77 17.53
N ASN A 234 14.54 -3.71 16.61
CA ASN A 234 15.42 -4.86 16.35
C ASN A 234 16.53 -4.58 15.32
N LEU A 235 16.90 -3.31 15.12
CA LEU A 235 17.86 -2.93 14.08
C LEU A 235 19.20 -3.66 14.22
N ALA A 236 19.75 -3.78 15.44
CA ALA A 236 21.04 -4.44 15.67
C ALA A 236 21.05 -5.90 15.19
N GLU A 237 19.99 -6.66 15.51
CA GLU A 237 19.79 -8.04 15.04
C GLU A 237 19.74 -8.15 13.51
N VAL A 238 19.02 -7.24 12.86
CA VAL A 238 18.88 -7.22 11.40
C VAL A 238 20.21 -6.88 10.71
N LEU A 239 20.98 -5.95 11.27
CA LEU A 239 22.30 -5.57 10.76
C LEU A 239 23.28 -6.73 10.87
N TRP A 240 23.36 -7.35 12.04
CA TRP A 240 24.21 -8.51 12.29
C TRP A 240 23.90 -9.66 11.32
N ARG A 241 22.62 -9.99 11.18
CA ARG A 241 22.17 -11.07 10.29
C ARG A 241 22.40 -10.74 8.81
N THR A 242 22.09 -9.52 8.37
CA THR A 242 22.27 -9.13 6.96
C THR A 242 23.73 -9.22 6.53
N ARG A 243 24.66 -8.84 7.43
CA ARG A 243 26.09 -8.98 7.22
C ARG A 243 26.51 -10.43 7.03
N ALA A 244 25.98 -11.35 7.86
CA ALA A 244 26.30 -12.77 7.80
C ALA A 244 25.67 -13.49 6.59
N GLU A 245 24.42 -13.16 6.24
CA GLU A 245 23.65 -13.91 5.25
C GLU A 245 23.84 -13.41 3.81
N CYS A 246 24.11 -12.12 3.59
CA CYS A 246 24.16 -11.57 2.24
C CYS A 246 25.09 -10.36 2.09
N GLY A 247 26.36 -10.64 1.76
CA GLY A 247 27.37 -9.61 1.51
C GLY A 247 26.97 -8.55 0.46
N ARG A 248 26.13 -8.91 -0.52
CA ARG A 248 25.60 -7.93 -1.50
C ARG A 248 24.63 -6.92 -0.86
N ARG A 249 23.67 -7.39 -0.05
CA ARG A 249 22.72 -6.50 0.66
C ARG A 249 23.46 -5.65 1.69
N HIS A 250 24.41 -6.26 2.40
CA HIS A 250 25.30 -5.56 3.32
C HIS A 250 26.10 -4.46 2.62
N GLY A 251 26.74 -4.76 1.48
CA GLY A 251 27.47 -3.77 0.70
C GLY A 251 26.59 -2.62 0.19
N GLN A 252 25.35 -2.90 -0.21
CA GLN A 252 24.38 -1.85 -0.59
C GLN A 252 24.00 -0.96 0.60
N LEU A 253 23.82 -1.54 1.79
CA LEU A 253 23.57 -0.79 3.01
C LEU A 253 24.76 0.12 3.36
N VAL A 254 25.98 -0.41 3.37
CA VAL A 254 27.20 0.36 3.66
C VAL A 254 27.38 1.51 2.67
N ALA A 255 27.13 1.26 1.37
CA ALA A 255 27.16 2.31 0.35
C ALA A 255 26.12 3.42 0.61
N ALA A 256 24.90 3.06 1.01
CA ALA A 256 23.86 4.02 1.36
C ALA A 256 24.22 4.86 2.59
N VAL A 257 24.79 4.23 3.63
CA VAL A 257 25.25 4.93 4.84
C VAL A 257 26.41 5.89 4.52
N ARG A 258 27.39 5.45 3.72
CA ARG A 258 28.48 6.32 3.23
C ARG A 258 27.98 7.55 2.49
N ALA A 259 26.94 7.39 1.66
CA ALA A 259 26.36 8.52 0.92
C ALA A 259 25.56 9.48 1.83
N GLY A 260 25.04 9.01 2.95
CA GLY A 260 24.21 9.81 3.86
C GLY A 260 24.95 10.44 5.04
N CYS A 261 26.09 9.90 5.46
CA CYS A 261 26.86 10.39 6.59
C CYS A 261 27.87 11.47 6.16
N ALA A 262 28.07 12.48 7.02
CA ALA A 262 29.00 13.58 6.75
C ALA A 262 30.49 13.18 6.90
N GLY A 263 30.79 12.05 7.53
CA GLY A 263 32.16 11.55 7.74
C GLY A 263 32.41 10.20 7.04
N GLU A 264 33.67 9.77 7.02
CA GLU A 264 34.04 8.48 6.44
C GLU A 264 33.41 7.32 7.21
N VAL A 265 32.72 6.43 6.50
CA VAL A 265 32.11 5.23 7.06
C VAL A 265 32.79 4.01 6.46
N ALA A 266 33.57 3.29 7.27
CA ALA A 266 34.26 2.07 6.83
C ALA A 266 33.29 0.90 6.66
N ASP A 267 32.42 0.66 7.66
CA ASP A 267 31.48 -0.45 7.69
C ASP A 267 30.30 -0.12 8.64
N VAL A 268 29.26 -0.97 8.63
CA VAL A 268 28.16 -0.96 9.58
C VAL A 268 28.15 -2.32 10.30
N VAL A 269 28.30 -2.32 11.61
CA VAL A 269 28.45 -3.55 12.39
C VAL A 269 27.50 -3.59 13.58
N ALA A 270 27.15 -4.80 13.99
CA ALA A 270 26.47 -5.11 15.23
C ALA A 270 27.18 -6.31 15.87
N GLU A 271 27.26 -6.33 17.20
CA GLU A 271 28.13 -7.23 17.96
C GLU A 271 27.31 -8.08 18.92
N VAL A 272 27.64 -9.37 19.00
CA VAL A 272 26.98 -10.27 19.96
C VAL A 272 27.58 -10.04 21.34
N LEU A 273 26.73 -9.74 22.31
CA LEU A 273 27.09 -9.58 23.72
C LEU A 273 27.13 -10.94 24.43
N GLY A 274 27.82 -10.98 25.59
CA GLY A 274 28.01 -12.21 26.36
C GLY A 274 26.72 -12.85 26.91
N ASP A 275 25.61 -12.12 26.91
CA ASP A 275 24.28 -12.59 27.28
C ASP A 275 23.45 -13.12 26.09
N GLY A 276 24.05 -13.16 24.89
CA GLY A 276 23.41 -13.65 23.66
C GLY A 276 22.53 -12.62 22.93
N THR A 277 22.54 -11.37 23.37
CA THR A 277 21.91 -10.25 22.65
C THR A 277 22.87 -9.63 21.61
N VAL A 278 22.35 -8.78 20.73
CA VAL A 278 23.07 -8.06 19.67
C VAL A 278 22.77 -6.58 19.73
#